data_AF-A0A6M0L1E6-F1
#
_entry.id   AF-A0A6M0L1E6-F1
#
_cell.length_a   1.000
_cell.length_b   1.000
_cell.length_c   1.000
_cell.angle_alpha   90.00
_cell.angle_beta   90.00
_cell.angle_gamma   90.00
#
_symmetry.space_group_name_H-M   'P 1'
#
loop_
_entity.id
_entity.type
_entity.pdbx_description
1 polymer ?
#
loop_
_entity_poly.entity_id
_entity_poly.type
_entity_poly.pdbx_seq_one_letter_code
_entity_poly.pdbx_strand_id
1 'polypeptide(L)'
;MPLPKDNKHTAYIEESNYFDDIGCLILWSKTNRIDLDSRKVYIFSNDTNSYIDALTAHYTINEKTPMSYGFSAYERAKEGTISFKEMQLRMLRGEHLANPKIRKKILGY
;
A
#
# COMPACT_ATOMS: atom_id res chain seq x y z
N MET A 1 -0.71 -18.00 2.70
CA MET A 1 -2.01 -17.56 2.14
C MET A 1 -1.80 -17.38 0.64
N PRO A 2 -2.67 -17.88 -0.25
CA PRO A 2 -2.47 -17.74 -1.69
C PRO A 2 -2.69 -16.27 -2.12
N LEU A 3 -1.89 -15.78 -3.06
CA LEU A 3 -2.02 -14.44 -3.62
C LEU A 3 -3.32 -14.28 -4.45
N PRO A 4 -3.89 -13.07 -4.57
CA PRO A 4 -4.99 -12.79 -5.47
C PRO A 4 -4.66 -13.17 -6.92
N LYS A 5 -5.64 -13.71 -7.67
CA LYS A 5 -5.43 -14.16 -9.08
C LYS A 5 -5.03 -13.03 -10.03
N ASP A 6 -5.37 -11.79 -9.71
CA ASP A 6 -5.08 -10.60 -10.51
C ASP A 6 -3.90 -9.77 -9.98
N ASN A 7 -3.22 -10.26 -8.93
CA ASN A 7 -2.11 -9.59 -8.25
C ASN A 7 -2.41 -8.17 -7.73
N LYS A 8 -3.66 -7.71 -7.76
CA LYS A 8 -3.97 -6.35 -7.32
C LYS A 8 -3.69 -6.21 -5.83
N HIS A 9 -3.14 -5.05 -5.48
CA HIS A 9 -2.76 -4.68 -4.10
C HIS A 9 -1.61 -5.48 -3.50
N THR A 10 -1.05 -6.46 -4.22
CA THR A 10 0.08 -7.24 -3.70
C THR A 10 1.36 -6.42 -3.68
N ALA A 11 2.17 -6.68 -2.66
CA ALA A 11 3.50 -6.10 -2.53
C ALA A 11 4.50 -7.19 -2.11
N TYR A 12 5.77 -7.02 -2.44
CA TYR A 12 6.83 -7.89 -1.96
C TYR A 12 8.13 -7.15 -1.68
N ILE A 13 8.96 -7.73 -0.82
CA ILE A 13 10.29 -7.23 -0.47
C ILE A 13 11.32 -8.35 -0.66
N GLU A 14 12.40 -8.02 -1.36
CA GLU A 14 13.57 -8.90 -1.57
C GLU A 14 13.23 -10.32 -2.09
N GLU A 15 12.20 -10.43 -2.94
CA GLU A 15 11.77 -11.65 -3.64
C GLU A 15 11.36 -12.84 -2.76
N SER A 16 11.34 -12.69 -1.42
CA SER A 16 11.05 -13.79 -0.49
C SER A 16 9.85 -13.56 0.43
N ASN A 17 9.40 -12.31 0.58
CA ASN A 17 8.25 -11.98 1.44
C ASN A 17 7.17 -11.29 0.61
N TYR A 18 6.03 -11.96 0.46
CA TYR A 18 4.87 -11.47 -0.27
C TYR A 18 3.76 -11.07 0.69
N PHE A 19 3.06 -9.99 0.33
CA PHE A 19 1.96 -9.41 1.07
C PHE A 19 0.78 -9.20 0.12
N ASP A 20 -0.42 -9.44 0.63
CA ASP A 20 -1.69 -9.23 -0.06
C ASP A 20 -2.16 -7.76 -0.04
N ASP A 21 -1.52 -6.93 0.79
CA ASP A 21 -1.76 -5.50 0.89
C ASP A 21 -0.45 -4.78 1.30
N ILE A 22 -0.20 -3.60 0.74
CA ILE A 22 0.96 -2.77 1.12
C ILE A 22 0.94 -2.38 2.60
N GLY A 23 -0.24 -2.21 3.20
CA GLY A 23 -0.35 -1.94 4.62
C GLY A 23 0.18 -3.08 5.49
N CYS A 24 0.01 -4.34 5.07
CA CYS A 24 0.61 -5.50 5.74
C CYS A 24 2.13 -5.45 5.70
N LEU A 25 2.71 -5.09 4.54
CA LEU A 25 4.16 -4.93 4.38
C LEU A 25 4.70 -3.85 5.35
N ILE A 26 4.03 -2.70 5.46
CA ILE A 26 4.43 -1.62 6.38
C ILE A 26 4.38 -2.06 7.85
N LEU A 27 3.34 -2.79 8.26
CA LEU A 27 3.23 -3.27 9.64
C LEU A 27 4.27 -4.36 9.96
N TRP A 28 4.51 -5.26 9.00
CA TRP A 28 5.53 -6.30 9.11
C TRP A 28 6.94 -5.70 9.19
N SER A 29 7.26 -4.71 8.36
CA SER A 29 8.58 -4.06 8.36
C SER A 29 8.84 -3.32 9.67
N LYS A 30 7.85 -2.60 10.20
CA LYS A 30 7.94 -1.98 11.53
C LYS A 30 8.20 -3.01 12.63
N THR A 31 7.48 -4.13 12.61
CA THR A 31 7.61 -5.20 13.62
C THR A 31 9.00 -5.82 13.58
N ASN A 32 9.54 -6.03 12.38
CA ASN A 32 10.87 -6.64 12.16
C ASN A 32 12.02 -5.61 12.15
N ARG A 33 11.74 -4.32 12.41
CA ARG A 33 12.72 -3.22 12.37
C ARG A 33 13.47 -3.13 11.03
N ILE A 34 12.74 -3.38 9.93
CA ILE A 34 13.27 -3.28 8.57
C ILE A 34 13.08 -1.85 8.08
N ASP A 35 14.18 -1.22 7.70
CA ASP A 35 14.15 0.04 6.95
C ASP A 35 13.77 -0.25 5.50
N LEU A 36 12.64 0.30 5.05
CA LEU A 36 12.15 0.11 3.68
C LEU A 36 12.85 1.05 2.68
N ASP A 37 13.36 2.21 3.13
CA ASP A 37 14.06 3.16 2.25
C ASP A 37 15.38 2.56 1.72
N SER A 38 15.94 1.55 2.42
CA SER A 38 17.18 0.87 2.06
C SER A 38 16.97 -0.47 1.34
N ARG A 39 15.73 -0.79 0.90
CA ARG A 39 15.37 -2.13 0.39
C ARG A 39 14.67 -2.04 -0.96
N LYS A 40 14.75 -3.13 -1.73
CA LYS A 40 13.96 -3.28 -2.95
C LYS A 40 12.56 -3.74 -2.58
N VAL A 41 11.61 -2.81 -2.68
CA VAL A 41 10.20 -3.04 -2.41
C VAL A 41 9.44 -2.86 -3.70
N TYR A 42 8.62 -3.84 -4.05
CA TYR A 42 7.80 -3.81 -5.25
C TYR A 42 6.33 -3.88 -4.89
N ILE A 43 5.51 -3.18 -5.66
CA ILE A 43 4.07 -3.19 -5.53
C ILE A 43 3.42 -3.31 -6.90
N PHE A 44 2.31 -4.04 -6.97
CA PHE A 44 1.54 -4.15 -8.21
C PHE A 44 0.78 -2.85 -8.47
N SER A 45 1.01 -2.27 -9.64
CA SER A 45 0.39 -1.02 -10.08
C SER A 45 -0.97 -1.26 -10.73
N ASN A 46 -1.99 -0.51 -10.29
CA ASN A 46 -3.36 -0.68 -10.77
C ASN A 46 -3.63 -0.07 -12.16
N ASP A 47 -2.79 0.85 -12.64
CA ASP A 47 -2.90 1.47 -13.97
C ASP A 47 -2.10 0.73 -15.05
N THR A 48 -0.88 0.29 -14.74
CA THR A 48 0.02 -0.37 -15.69
C THR A 48 0.02 -1.89 -15.59
N ASN A 49 -0.60 -2.46 -14.54
CA ASN A 49 -0.68 -3.90 -14.28
C ASN A 49 0.70 -4.59 -14.24
N SER A 50 1.69 -3.90 -13.68
CA SER A 50 3.07 -4.37 -13.51
C SER A 50 3.54 -4.14 -12.08
N TYR A 51 4.55 -4.90 -11.65
CA TYR A 51 5.25 -4.59 -10.41
C TYR A 51 6.21 -3.43 -10.63
N ILE A 52 6.05 -2.38 -9.82
CA ILE A 52 6.85 -1.16 -9.87
C ILE A 52 7.57 -0.95 -8.54
N ASP A 53 8.55 -0.08 -8.51
CA ASP A 53 9.20 0.34 -7.26
C ASP A 53 8.19 1.06 -6.36
N ALA A 54 7.93 0.48 -5.19
CA ALA A 54 6.97 1.01 -4.23
C ALA A 54 7.37 2.39 -3.70
N LEU A 55 8.67 2.68 -3.60
CA LEU A 55 9.16 3.94 -3.04
C LEU A 55 8.86 5.14 -3.97
N THR A 56 8.71 4.88 -5.27
CA THR A 56 8.43 5.90 -6.29
C THR A 56 6.99 5.91 -6.78
N ALA A 57 6.17 4.95 -6.35
CA ALA A 57 4.77 4.84 -6.72
C ALA A 57 3.89 5.94 -6.09
N HIS A 58 2.71 6.12 -6.70
CA HIS A 58 1.67 7.04 -6.26
C HIS A 58 0.52 6.27 -5.61
N TYR A 59 0.10 6.68 -4.41
CA TYR A 59 -0.85 5.92 -3.62
C TYR A 59 -2.20 6.63 -3.48
N THR A 60 -3.29 5.96 -3.82
CA THR A 60 -4.62 6.41 -3.38
C THR A 60 -4.90 6.02 -1.94
N ILE A 61 -5.96 6.59 -1.35
CA ILE A 61 -6.33 6.38 0.05
C ILE A 61 -7.79 5.94 0.23
N ASN A 62 -8.54 5.82 -0.86
CA ASN A 62 -10.00 5.69 -0.89
C ASN A 62 -10.47 4.43 -1.64
N GLU A 63 -9.58 3.48 -1.92
CA GLU A 63 -9.90 2.30 -2.71
C GLU A 63 -10.33 1.10 -1.88
N LYS A 64 -11.01 0.14 -2.51
CA LYS A 64 -11.32 -1.14 -1.87
C LYS A 64 -10.11 -2.05 -2.00
N THR A 65 -9.53 -2.41 -0.86
CA THR A 65 -8.32 -3.25 -0.75
C THR A 65 -8.65 -4.50 0.07
N PRO A 66 -7.91 -5.62 -0.08
CA PRO A 66 -8.19 -6.86 0.66
C PRO A 66 -8.26 -6.66 2.17
N MET A 67 -7.37 -5.83 2.72
CA MET A 67 -7.31 -5.51 4.15
C MET A 67 -8.11 -4.27 4.55
N SER A 68 -8.85 -3.68 3.60
CA SER A 68 -9.62 -2.46 3.80
C SER A 68 -8.79 -1.27 4.28
N TYR A 69 -7.48 -1.22 4.05
CA TYR A 69 -6.66 -0.04 4.37
C TYR A 69 -6.90 1.11 3.39
N GLY A 70 -7.16 0.77 2.14
CA GLY A 70 -7.55 1.72 1.10
C GLY A 70 -6.39 2.30 0.30
N PHE A 71 -5.19 1.76 0.48
CA PHE A 71 -4.01 2.11 -0.28
C PHE A 71 -3.87 1.24 -1.53
N SER A 72 -3.88 1.88 -2.70
CA SER A 72 -3.55 1.23 -3.97
C SER A 72 -2.45 2.01 -4.68
N ALA A 73 -1.51 1.32 -5.31
CA ALA A 73 -0.43 1.95 -6.07
C ALA A 73 -0.77 2.19 -7.54
N TYR A 74 -0.19 3.26 -8.05
CA TYR A 74 -0.22 3.72 -9.43
C TYR A 74 1.19 4.13 -9.84
N GLU A 75 1.57 3.79 -11.07
CA GLU A 75 2.85 4.18 -11.64
C GLU A 75 2.81 5.64 -12.07
N ARG A 76 1.63 6.08 -12.56
CA ARG A 76 1.42 7.46 -13.00
C ARG A 76 0.77 8.27 -11.89
N ALA A 77 1.31 9.46 -11.66
CA ALA A 77 0.68 10.44 -10.78
C ALA A 77 -0.75 10.74 -11.23
N LYS A 78 -1.67 10.74 -10.27
CA LYS A 78 -3.06 11.19 -10.48
C LYS A 78 -3.52 12.04 -9.30
N GLU A 79 -4.54 12.85 -9.53
CA GLU A 79 -5.10 13.71 -8.50
C GLU A 79 -5.55 12.90 -7.27
N GLY A 80 -5.28 13.41 -6.08
CA GLY A 80 -5.62 12.75 -4.82
C GLY A 80 -4.71 11.58 -4.44
N THR A 81 -3.57 11.40 -5.11
CA THR A 81 -2.54 10.45 -4.65
C THR A 81 -1.55 11.08 -3.68
N ILE A 82 -0.95 10.23 -2.84
CA ILE A 82 0.08 10.57 -1.87
C ILE A 82 1.37 9.78 -2.17
N SER A 83 2.49 10.27 -1.63
CA SER A 83 3.78 9.59 -1.76
C SER A 83 3.85 8.31 -0.90
N PHE A 84 4.81 7.43 -1.20
CA PHE A 84 5.12 6.27 -0.37
C PHE A 84 5.34 6.62 1.11
N LYS A 85 6.16 7.65 1.38
CA LYS A 85 6.47 8.09 2.75
C LYS A 85 5.22 8.57 3.50
N GLU A 86 4.35 9.30 2.80
CA GLU A 86 3.10 9.73 3.39
C GLU A 86 2.16 8.55 3.65
N MET A 87 2.02 7.64 2.69
CA MET A 87 1.23 6.41 2.85
C MET A 87 1.72 5.57 4.04
N GLN A 88 3.04 5.38 4.13
CA GLN A 88 3.66 4.68 5.25
C GLN A 88 3.34 5.35 6.59
N LEU A 89 3.48 6.67 6.69
CA LEU A 89 3.15 7.42 7.91
C LEU A 89 1.67 7.28 8.27
N ARG A 90 0.77 7.40 7.29
CA ARG A 90 -0.68 7.22 7.51
C ARG A 90 -1.00 5.82 8.01
N MET A 91 -0.44 4.80 7.38
CA MET A 91 -0.60 3.41 7.80
C MET A 91 -0.14 3.21 9.24
N LEU A 92 1.04 3.73 9.60
CA LEU A 92 1.61 3.61 10.94
C LEU A 92 0.84 4.37 12.03
N ARG A 93 0.08 5.41 11.65
CA ARG A 93 -0.81 6.19 12.54
C ARG A 93 -2.22 5.63 12.63
N GLY A 94 -2.57 4.60 11.84
CA GLY A 94 -3.93 4.11 11.74
C GLY A 94 -4.86 5.02 10.94
N GLU A 95 -4.29 5.86 10.06
CA GLU A 95 -4.99 6.78 9.14
C GLU A 95 -5.35 6.08 7.83
N HIS A 96 -6.08 4.97 7.93
CA HIS A 96 -6.50 4.13 6.80
C HIS A 96 -8.00 3.78 6.90
N LEU A 97 -8.61 3.27 5.82
CA LEU A 97 -10.06 3.02 5.75
C LEU A 97 -10.57 1.94 6.73
N ALA A 98 -9.72 1.07 7.25
CA ALA A 98 -10.14 0.12 8.28
C ALA A 98 -10.48 0.83 9.61
N ASN A 99 -10.01 2.06 9.82
CA ASN A 99 -10.42 2.91 10.93
C ASN A 99 -11.74 3.64 10.57
N PRO A 100 -12.86 3.37 11.27
CA PRO A 100 -14.17 3.94 10.92
C PRO A 100 -14.20 5.47 10.91
N LYS A 101 -13.46 6.13 11.81
CA LYS A 101 -13.40 7.59 11.88
C LYS A 101 -12.71 8.18 10.66
N ILE A 102 -11.66 7.53 10.19
CA ILE A 102 -10.89 7.95 9.02
C ILE A 102 -11.65 7.64 7.74
N ARG A 103 -12.27 6.46 7.67
CA ARG A 103 -13.15 6.08 6.57
C ARG A 103 -14.24 7.10 6.32
N LYS A 104 -14.94 7.53 7.37
CA LYS A 104 -15.98 8.58 7.27
C LYS A 104 -15.43 9.91 6.78
N LYS A 105 -14.21 10.28 7.18
CA LYS A 105 -13.54 11.51 6.71
C LYS A 105 -13.14 11.44 5.24
N ILE A 106 -12.65 10.30 4.78
CA ILE A 106 -12.15 10.12 3.41
C ILE A 106 -13.29 9.87 2.41
N LEU A 107 -14.27 9.03 2.78
CA LEU A 107 -15.35 8.59 1.88
C LEU A 107 -16.64 9.41 2.05
N GLY A 108 -16.77 10.18 3.13
CA GLY A 108 -17.96 10.97 3.42
C GLY A 108 -19.12 10.19 4.06
N TYR A 109 -18.94 8.89 4.37
CA TYR A 109 -19.95 8.04 5.02
C TYR A 109 -19.38 7.12 6.10
#